data_AF-A0A521KD43-F1
#
_entry.id   AF-A0A521KD43-F1
#
_cell.length_a   1.000
_cell.length_b   1.000
_cell.length_c   1.000
_cell.angle_alpha   90.00
_cell.angle_beta   90.00
_cell.angle_gamma   90.00
#
_symmetry.space_group_name_H-M   'P 1'
#
loop_
_entity.id
_entity.type
_entity.pdbx_description
1 polymer ?
#
loop_
_entity_poly.entity_id
_entity_poly.type
_entity_poly.pdbx_seq_one_letter_code
_entity_poly.pdbx_strand_id
1 'polypeptide(L)'
;MNDNDNLSATNLDAVLADAERVSKSGSAPRYTRDQAESAMLDLAAREAREGEGVCNAYARLCKGDARMDALYGLAEAASIAEIEAATKAAPQDDRFYPMLLDLAQMRKRAGETIEAACSRLLAEDPVVRDAYAASQGL
;
A
#
# COMPACT_ATOMS: atom_id res chain seq x y z
N MET A 1 -37.33 -17.49 -1.34
CA MET A 1 -36.95 -16.13 -0.92
C MET A 1 -35.52 -16.22 -0.46
N ASN A 2 -34.60 -15.53 -1.13
CA ASN A 2 -33.16 -15.61 -0.84
C ASN A 2 -32.81 -14.61 0.27
N ASP A 3 -32.34 -15.11 1.40
CA ASP A 3 -31.87 -14.32 2.55
C ASP A 3 -30.48 -13.69 2.34
N ASN A 4 -30.00 -13.60 1.09
CA ASN A 4 -28.65 -13.15 0.76
C ASN A 4 -28.52 -11.63 0.52
N ASP A 5 -29.64 -10.90 0.45
CA ASP A 5 -29.63 -9.45 0.16
C ASP A 5 -29.44 -8.59 1.42
N ASN A 6 -29.43 -9.18 2.62
CA ASN A 6 -29.38 -8.44 3.88
C ASN A 6 -27.97 -8.22 4.45
N LEU A 7 -26.92 -8.78 3.83
CA LEU A 7 -25.52 -8.61 4.27
C LEU A 7 -24.81 -7.42 3.60
N SER A 8 -25.27 -6.94 2.43
CA SER A 8 -24.63 -5.84 1.71
C SER A 8 -25.02 -4.46 2.27
N ALA A 9 -26.29 -4.26 2.61
CA ALA A 9 -26.79 -2.97 3.09
C ALA A 9 -26.19 -2.55 4.44
N THR A 10 -25.99 -3.50 5.37
CA THR A 10 -25.38 -3.22 6.68
C THR A 10 -23.88 -2.87 6.56
N ASN A 11 -23.22 -3.33 5.49
CA ASN A 11 -21.81 -3.04 5.26
C ASN A 11 -21.62 -1.67 4.59
N LEU A 12 -22.46 -1.31 3.62
CA LEU A 12 -22.36 -0.04 2.90
C LEU A 12 -22.42 1.17 3.84
N ASP A 13 -23.40 1.22 4.74
CA ASP A 13 -23.57 2.36 5.65
C ASP A 13 -22.37 2.50 6.61
N ALA A 14 -21.76 1.39 7.03
CA ALA A 14 -20.58 1.39 7.88
C ALA A 14 -19.32 1.88 7.14
N VAL A 15 -19.12 1.45 5.89
CA VAL A 15 -18.02 1.90 5.04
C VAL A 15 -18.18 3.39 4.69
N LEU A 16 -19.40 3.85 4.44
CA LEU A 16 -19.68 5.28 4.22
C LEU A 16 -19.38 6.14 5.45
N ALA A 17 -19.74 5.69 6.64
CA ALA A 17 -19.41 6.38 7.88
C ALA A 17 -17.89 6.47 8.10
N ASP A 18 -17.15 5.43 7.72
CA ASP A 18 -15.68 5.46 7.77
C ASP A 18 -15.09 6.37 6.70
N ALA A 19 -15.62 6.34 5.48
CA ALA A 19 -15.21 7.21 4.39
C ALA A 19 -15.35 8.70 4.76
N GLU A 20 -16.48 9.07 5.35
CA GLU A 20 -16.71 10.44 5.84
C GLU A 20 -15.73 10.80 6.97
N ARG A 21 -15.49 9.87 7.90
CA ARG A 21 -14.51 10.05 8.98
C ARG A 21 -13.12 10.30 8.42
N VAL A 22 -12.64 9.45 7.51
CA VAL A 22 -11.31 9.57 6.87
C VAL A 22 -11.20 10.88 6.10
N SER A 23 -12.22 11.25 5.32
CA SER A 23 -12.26 12.50 4.56
C SER A 23 -12.15 13.75 5.45
N LYS A 24 -12.81 13.75 6.62
CA LYS A 24 -12.84 14.90 7.53
C LYS A 24 -11.61 15.01 8.43
N SER A 25 -11.13 13.89 8.97
CA SER A 25 -10.09 13.89 10.00
C SER A 25 -8.72 13.40 9.52
N GLY A 26 -8.60 12.96 8.27
CA GLY A 26 -7.36 12.39 7.73
C GLY A 26 -6.88 11.14 8.49
N SER A 27 -7.80 10.49 9.20
CA SER A 27 -7.46 9.34 10.04
C SER A 27 -7.19 8.09 9.21
N ALA A 28 -6.45 7.14 9.77
CA ALA A 28 -6.21 5.86 9.11
C ALA A 28 -7.53 5.15 8.78
N PRO A 29 -7.66 4.58 7.57
CA PRO A 29 -8.84 3.84 7.14
C PRO A 29 -9.00 2.55 7.93
N ARG A 30 -10.25 2.17 8.21
CA ARG A 30 -10.56 0.89 8.89
C ARG A 30 -10.86 -0.24 7.91
N TYR A 31 -11.21 0.14 6.69
CA TYR A 31 -11.57 -0.76 5.60
C TYR A 31 -10.48 -0.75 4.54
N THR A 32 -10.33 -1.88 3.85
CA THR A 32 -9.36 -2.03 2.76
C THR A 32 -9.85 -1.33 1.50
N ARG A 33 -8.95 -1.18 0.52
CA ARG A 33 -9.29 -0.66 -0.80
C ARG A 33 -10.43 -1.44 -1.45
N ASP A 34 -10.34 -2.77 -1.48
CA ASP A 34 -11.34 -3.64 -2.11
C ASP A 34 -12.73 -3.51 -1.45
N GLN A 35 -12.77 -3.30 -0.14
CA GLN A 35 -14.02 -3.08 0.60
C GLN A 35 -14.65 -1.74 0.24
N ALA A 36 -13.85 -0.68 0.07
CA ALA A 36 -14.33 0.62 -0.40
C ALA A 36 -14.83 0.55 -1.85
N GLU A 37 -14.10 -0.13 -2.75
CA GLU A 37 -14.51 -0.32 -4.16
C GLU A 37 -15.81 -1.14 -4.26
N SER A 38 -15.95 -2.21 -3.45
CA SER A 38 -17.18 -2.99 -3.37
C SER A 38 -18.36 -2.13 -2.89
N ALA A 39 -18.14 -1.29 -1.87
CA ALA A 39 -19.17 -0.38 -1.38
C ALA A 39 -19.61 0.66 -2.43
N MET A 40 -18.72 1.09 -3.34
CA MET A 40 -19.14 1.95 -4.46
C MET A 40 -20.09 1.24 -5.42
N LEU A 41 -19.85 -0.04 -5.70
CA LEU A 41 -20.74 -0.86 -6.53
C LEU A 41 -22.08 -1.10 -5.84
N ASP A 42 -22.06 -1.35 -4.53
CA ASP A 42 -23.28 -1.49 -3.73
C ASP A 42 -24.09 -0.18 -3.70
N LEU A 43 -23.42 0.97 -3.58
CA LEU A 43 -24.06 2.28 -3.68
C LEU A 43 -24.66 2.49 -5.06
N ALA A 44 -23.94 2.16 -6.13
CA ALA A 44 -24.44 2.27 -7.49
C ALA A 44 -25.64 1.35 -7.76
N ALA A 45 -25.64 0.13 -7.20
CA ALA A 45 -26.76 -0.79 -7.30
C ALA A 45 -27.99 -0.27 -6.53
N ARG A 46 -27.78 0.29 -5.35
CA ARG A 46 -28.85 0.88 -4.50
C ARG A 46 -29.48 2.12 -5.11
N GLU A 47 -28.68 2.95 -5.77
CA GLU A 47 -29.09 4.23 -6.34
C GLU A 47 -29.45 4.14 -7.84
N ALA A 48 -29.49 2.93 -8.39
CA ALA A 48 -29.90 2.69 -9.77
C ALA A 48 -31.38 3.05 -9.96
N ARG A 49 -31.66 3.84 -11.00
CA ARG A 49 -33.03 4.20 -11.38
C ARG A 49 -33.71 3.04 -12.11
N GLU A 50 -35.03 3.11 -12.24
CA GLU A 50 -35.78 2.13 -13.02
C GLU A 50 -35.26 2.06 -14.47
N GLY A 51 -34.87 0.86 -14.90
CA GLY A 51 -34.27 0.63 -16.22
C GLY A 51 -32.80 1.07 -16.37
N GLU A 52 -32.18 1.66 -15.33
CA GLU A 52 -30.76 2.00 -15.31
C GLU A 52 -29.94 0.78 -14.85
N GLY A 53 -28.95 0.37 -15.64
CA GLY A 53 -27.99 -0.65 -15.20
C GLY A 53 -27.01 -0.09 -14.17
N VAL A 54 -26.50 -0.95 -13.28
CA VAL A 54 -25.55 -0.58 -12.20
C VAL A 54 -24.35 0.21 -12.74
N CYS A 55 -23.79 -0.17 -13.89
CA CYS A 55 -22.66 0.54 -14.48
C CYS A 55 -22.99 1.99 -14.88
N ASN A 56 -24.22 2.24 -15.37
CA ASN A 56 -24.67 3.59 -15.71
C ASN A 56 -24.93 4.42 -14.44
N ALA A 57 -25.51 3.79 -13.41
CA ALA A 57 -25.69 4.42 -12.11
C ALA A 57 -24.33 4.80 -11.49
N TYR A 58 -23.35 3.91 -11.53
CA TYR A 58 -21.98 4.17 -11.09
C TYR A 58 -21.37 5.36 -11.83
N ALA A 59 -21.38 5.33 -13.17
CA ALA A 59 -20.84 6.42 -13.99
C ALA A 59 -21.54 7.76 -13.76
N ARG A 60 -22.83 7.76 -13.42
CA ARG A 60 -23.58 8.96 -13.03
C ARG A 60 -23.17 9.47 -11.66
N LEU A 61 -23.02 8.60 -10.67
CA LEU A 61 -22.65 8.97 -9.30
C LEU A 61 -21.20 9.50 -9.24
N CYS A 62 -20.29 8.97 -10.04
CA CYS A 62 -18.92 9.50 -10.15
C CYS A 62 -18.84 10.95 -10.70
N LYS A 63 -19.94 11.53 -11.21
CA LYS A 63 -19.96 12.92 -11.71
C LYS A 63 -20.25 13.96 -10.63
N GLY A 64 -20.34 13.57 -9.36
CA GLY A 64 -20.46 14.52 -8.24
C GLY A 64 -21.36 14.07 -7.10
N ASP A 65 -21.58 12.77 -6.89
CA ASP A 65 -22.16 12.28 -5.65
C ASP A 65 -21.08 12.26 -4.57
N ALA A 66 -21.26 13.07 -3.52
CA ALA A 66 -20.29 13.22 -2.44
C ALA A 66 -19.99 11.91 -1.70
N ARG A 67 -20.92 10.95 -1.69
CA ARG A 67 -20.69 9.63 -1.08
C ARG A 67 -19.73 8.80 -1.94
N MET A 68 -19.85 8.90 -3.26
CA MET A 68 -18.94 8.25 -4.20
C MET A 68 -17.53 8.84 -4.07
N ASP A 69 -17.41 10.16 -3.97
CA ASP A 69 -16.13 10.84 -3.75
C ASP A 69 -15.49 10.44 -2.41
N ALA A 70 -16.29 10.33 -1.35
CA ALA A 70 -15.81 9.90 -0.03
C ALA A 70 -15.29 8.45 -0.06
N LEU A 71 -16.04 7.53 -0.68
CA LEU A 71 -15.60 6.14 -0.85
C LEU A 71 -14.31 6.05 -1.68
N TYR A 72 -14.15 6.93 -2.67
CA TYR A 72 -12.93 6.99 -3.48
C TYR A 72 -11.74 7.46 -2.66
N GLY A 73 -11.91 8.52 -1.88
CA GLY A 73 -10.88 8.97 -0.94
C GLY A 73 -10.51 7.91 0.11
N LEU A 74 -11.49 7.12 0.58
CA LEU A 74 -11.23 5.99 1.48
C LEU A 74 -10.36 4.91 0.80
N ALA A 75 -10.68 4.55 -0.44
CA ALA A 75 -9.92 3.56 -1.22
C ALA A 75 -8.47 4.02 -1.46
N GLU A 76 -8.25 5.29 -1.80
CA GLU A 76 -6.91 5.87 -1.95
C GLU A 76 -6.13 5.85 -0.63
N ALA A 77 -6.76 6.28 0.47
CA ALA A 77 -6.13 6.27 1.78
C ALA A 77 -5.75 4.85 2.23
N ALA A 78 -6.60 3.86 1.95
CA ALA A 78 -6.33 2.45 2.25
C ALA A 78 -5.15 1.93 1.45
N SER A 79 -5.10 2.23 0.14
CA SER A 79 -3.98 1.86 -0.71
C SER A 79 -2.66 2.47 -0.24
N ILE A 80 -2.67 3.74 0.20
CA ILE A 80 -1.47 4.39 0.74
C ILE A 80 -1.04 3.70 2.04
N ALA A 81 -1.96 3.45 2.96
CA ALA A 81 -1.66 2.80 4.24
C ALA A 81 -1.07 1.38 4.04
N GLU A 82 -1.56 0.63 3.06
CA GLU A 82 -1.03 -0.70 2.71
C GLU A 82 0.41 -0.61 2.16
N ILE A 83 0.68 0.36 1.28
CA ILE A 83 2.03 0.60 0.74
C ILE A 83 2.99 1.05 1.83
N GLU A 84 2.56 1.94 2.72
CA GLU A 84 3.36 2.39 3.87
C GLU A 84 3.66 1.24 4.84
N ALA A 85 2.68 0.36 5.09
CA ALA A 85 2.89 -0.83 5.91
C ALA A 85 3.88 -1.80 5.25
N ALA A 86 3.75 -2.04 3.94
CA ALA A 86 4.65 -2.91 3.19
C ALA A 86 6.09 -2.36 3.12
N THR A 87 6.25 -1.05 2.94
CA THR A 87 7.57 -0.39 2.92
C THR A 87 8.23 -0.34 4.29
N LYS A 88 7.45 -0.19 5.37
CA LYS A 88 7.96 -0.28 6.76
C LYS A 88 8.32 -1.71 7.16
N ALA A 89 7.59 -2.71 6.64
CA ALA A 89 7.85 -4.12 6.89
C ALA A 89 8.99 -4.68 6.02
N ALA A 90 9.38 -3.99 4.94
CA ALA A 90 10.55 -4.34 4.16
C ALA A 90 11.80 -4.13 5.03
N PRO A 91 12.63 -5.16 5.26
CA PRO A 91 13.87 -4.99 5.99
C PRO A 91 14.76 -4.01 5.22
N GLN A 92 14.95 -2.80 5.78
CA GLN A 92 15.94 -1.86 5.24
C GLN A 92 17.37 -2.42 5.31
N ASP A 93 17.58 -3.49 6.10
CA ASP A 93 18.86 -4.13 6.34
C ASP A 93 19.40 -5.01 5.20
N ASP A 94 18.57 -5.49 4.28
CA ASP A 94 19.01 -6.56 3.37
C ASP A 94 19.69 -6.07 2.08
N ARG A 95 19.88 -4.75 1.92
CA ARG A 95 20.53 -4.17 0.73
C ARG A 95 22.04 -4.01 0.88
N PHE A 96 22.55 -4.02 2.10
CA PHE A 96 23.99 -3.85 2.33
C PHE A 96 24.80 -5.03 1.76
N TYR A 97 24.35 -6.26 2.00
CA TYR A 97 25.06 -7.46 1.57
C TYR A 97 25.17 -7.60 0.04
N PRO A 98 24.09 -7.41 -0.74
CA PRO A 98 24.17 -7.37 -2.20
C PRO A 98 25.10 -6.26 -2.71
N MET A 99 25.01 -5.05 -2.14
CA MET A 99 25.88 -3.92 -2.50
C MET A 99 27.36 -4.23 -2.21
N LEU A 100 27.67 -4.86 -1.07
CA LEU A 100 29.02 -5.25 -0.71
C LEU A 100 29.59 -6.29 -1.69
N LEU A 101 28.78 -7.26 -2.11
CA LEU A 101 29.18 -8.27 -3.10
C LEU A 101 29.47 -7.64 -4.47
N ASP A 102 28.64 -6.70 -4.93
CA ASP A 102 28.88 -5.98 -6.18
C ASP A 102 30.17 -5.15 -6.12
N LEU A 103 30.41 -4.44 -5.01
CA LEU A 103 31.65 -3.69 -4.80
C LEU A 103 32.87 -4.60 -4.74
N ALA A 104 32.77 -5.76 -4.09
CA ALA A 104 33.82 -6.75 -4.04
C ALA A 104 34.15 -7.27 -5.44
N GLN A 105 33.15 -7.59 -6.27
CA GLN A 105 33.37 -8.04 -7.65
C GLN A 105 34.07 -6.97 -8.50
N MET A 106 33.69 -5.70 -8.36
CA MET A 106 34.29 -4.60 -9.12
C MET A 106 35.69 -4.20 -8.66
N ARG A 107 35.99 -4.33 -7.36
CA ARG A 107 37.23 -3.80 -6.73
C ARG A 107 38.18 -4.89 -6.23
N LYS A 108 37.92 -6.15 -6.58
CA LYS A 108 38.81 -7.28 -6.25
C LYS A 108 40.17 -7.13 -6.92
N ARG A 109 41.24 -7.46 -6.20
CA ARG A 109 42.61 -7.51 -6.72
C ARG A 109 42.88 -8.85 -7.43
N ALA A 110 43.85 -8.88 -8.34
CA ALA A 110 44.23 -10.13 -9.00
C ALA A 110 44.68 -11.19 -7.99
N GLY A 111 44.08 -12.38 -8.04
CA GLY A 111 44.36 -13.48 -7.10
C GLY A 111 43.62 -13.41 -5.76
N GLU A 112 42.89 -12.33 -5.47
CA GLU A 112 42.04 -12.21 -4.28
C GLU A 112 40.74 -13.03 -4.45
N THR A 113 40.09 -13.52 -3.39
CA THR A 113 38.74 -14.13 -3.47
C THR A 113 37.66 -13.06 -3.24
N ILE A 114 36.39 -13.35 -3.53
CA ILE A 114 35.32 -12.37 -3.31
C ILE A 114 35.16 -12.09 -1.82
N GLU A 115 35.26 -13.13 -0.99
CA GLU A 115 35.20 -13.04 0.47
C GLU A 115 36.34 -12.19 1.03
N ALA A 116 37.56 -12.38 0.53
CA ALA A 116 38.72 -11.56 0.92
C ALA A 116 38.53 -10.08 0.52
N ALA A 117 37.96 -9.82 -0.66
CA ALA A 117 37.64 -8.46 -1.09
C ALA A 117 36.53 -7.82 -0.23
N CYS A 118 35.48 -8.56 0.13
CA CYS A 118 34.45 -8.09 1.07
C CYS A 118 35.05 -7.72 2.44
N SER A 119 35.85 -8.61 3.03
CA SER A 119 36.50 -8.36 4.32
C SER A 119 37.44 -7.16 4.27
N ARG A 120 38.20 -7.00 3.18
CA ARG A 120 39.06 -5.84 2.99
C ARG A 120 38.27 -4.54 2.84
N LEU A 121 37.20 -4.54 2.04
CA LEU A 121 36.36 -3.36 1.86
C LEU A 121 35.69 -2.93 3.17
N LEU A 122 35.25 -3.86 4.00
CA LEU A 122 34.72 -3.59 5.34
C LEU A 122 35.76 -2.96 6.28
N ALA A 123 37.05 -3.29 6.11
CA ALA A 123 38.12 -2.80 6.96
C ALA A 123 38.76 -1.49 6.48
N GLU A 124 38.93 -1.34 5.16
CA GLU A 124 39.72 -0.27 4.54
C GLU A 124 38.86 0.85 3.94
N ASP A 125 37.62 0.59 3.51
CA ASP A 125 36.77 1.60 2.90
C ASP A 125 35.83 2.22 3.96
N PRO A 126 36.06 3.49 4.36
CA PRO A 126 35.26 4.13 5.41
C PRO A 126 33.79 4.24 5.03
N VAL A 127 33.45 4.38 3.75
CA VAL A 127 32.06 4.46 3.29
C VAL A 127 31.35 3.12 3.47
N VAL A 128 32.04 2.03 3.13
CA VAL A 128 31.51 0.66 3.30
C VAL A 128 31.35 0.31 4.78
N ARG A 129 32.33 0.70 5.61
CA ARG A 129 32.29 0.49 7.06
C ARG A 129 31.14 1.26 7.73
N ASP A 130 30.94 2.52 7.35
CA ASP A 130 29.87 3.36 7.91
C ASP A 130 28.49 2.86 7.45
N ALA A 131 28.37 2.42 6.20
CA ALA A 131 27.17 1.76 5.68
C ALA A 131 26.90 0.42 6.39
N TYR A 132 27.94 -0.35 6.73
CA TYR A 132 27.80 -1.58 7.51
C TYR A 132 27.28 -1.27 8.92
N ALA A 133 27.86 -0.30 9.62
CA ALA A 133 27.40 0.10 10.96
C ALA A 133 25.93 0.53 10.96
N ALA A 134 25.52 1.33 9.97
CA ALA A 134 24.12 1.73 9.78
C ALA A 134 23.19 0.54 9.51
N SER A 135 23.66 -0.49 8.78
CA SER A 135 22.91 -1.74 8.54
C SER A 135 22.88 -2.72 9.73
N GLN A 136 23.60 -2.43 10.81
CA GLN A 136 23.59 -3.24 12.04
C GLN A 136 22.73 -2.58 13.14
N GLY A 137 22.09 -1.43 12.86
CA GLY A 137 21.24 -0.72 13.82
C GLY A 137 21.99 -0.11 15.01
N LEU A 138 23.29 0.18 14.87
CA LEU A 138 24.15 0.84 15.87
C LEU A 138 24.29 2.34 15.57
#